data_AF-A0A9W4HBZ1-F1
#
_entry.id   AF-A0A9W4HBZ1-F1
#
_cell.length_a   1.000
_cell.length_b   1.000
_cell.length_c   1.000
_cell.angle_alpha   90.00
_cell.angle_beta   90.00
_cell.angle_gamma   90.00
#
_symmetry.space_group_name_H-M   'P 1'
#
loop_
_entity.id
_entity.type
_entity.pdbx_description
1 polymer ?
#
loop_
_entity_poly.entity_id
_entity_poly.type
_entity_poly.pdbx_seq_one_letter_code
_entity_poly.pdbx_strand_id
1 'polypeptide(L)'
;MMSLEGASKIDPEEDTIFEGEPDAGEPATDAAGEAKVIMDEPSLELLHGSTVDYTTELIGSQFKIVDNPRATSNCGCGTSFDVSD
;
A
#
# COMPACT_ATOMS: atom_id res chain seq x y z
N MET A 1 10.28 2.13 8.22
CA MET A 1 10.14 3.03 7.07
C MET A 1 9.93 2.14 5.86
N MET A 2 8.91 2.39 5.04
CA MET A 2 8.71 1.64 3.80
C MET A 2 9.92 1.89 2.89
N SER A 3 10.67 0.84 2.58
CA SER A 3 11.84 0.91 1.70
C SER A 3 11.45 0.30 0.36
N LEU A 4 11.86 0.93 -0.74
CA LEU A 4 11.71 0.32 -2.05
C LEU A 4 12.68 -0.87 -2.14
N GLU A 5 12.14 -2.05 -2.39
CA GLU A 5 12.91 -3.27 -2.60
C GLU A 5 12.84 -3.69 -4.07
N GLY A 6 13.90 -4.35 -4.54
CA GLY A 6 13.95 -4.81 -5.94
C GLY A 6 12.99 -5.96 -6.19
N ALA A 7 12.45 -6.05 -7.40
CA ALA A 7 11.51 -7.10 -7.82
C ALA A 7 12.04 -8.54 -7.64
N SER A 8 13.36 -8.72 -7.52
CA SER A 8 13.98 -10.01 -7.23
C SER A 8 13.62 -10.60 -5.85
N LYS A 9 12.96 -9.82 -4.98
CA LYS A 9 12.52 -10.27 -3.67
C LYS A 9 11.05 -10.69 -3.63
N ILE A 10 10.32 -10.54 -4.73
CA ILE A 10 8.91 -10.91 -4.81
C ILE A 10 8.82 -12.44 -4.90
N ASP A 11 8.11 -13.05 -3.97
CA ASP A 11 7.79 -14.48 -3.98
C ASP A 11 6.38 -14.68 -4.55
N PRO A 12 6.22 -15.25 -5.76
CA PRO A 12 4.91 -15.40 -6.38
C PRO A 12 3.98 -16.41 -5.67
N GLU A 13 4.49 -17.20 -4.73
CA GLU A 13 3.67 -18.13 -3.94
C GLU A 13 3.08 -17.46 -2.69
N GLU A 14 3.74 -16.45 -2.14
CA GLU A 14 3.38 -15.82 -0.85
C GLU A 14 2.98 -14.34 -0.98
N ASP A 15 3.34 -13.68 -2.09
CA ASP A 15 3.06 -12.26 -2.33
C ASP A 15 1.89 -12.05 -3.28
N THR A 16 1.03 -11.10 -2.94
CA THR A 16 -0.03 -10.61 -3.81
C THR A 16 0.40 -9.30 -4.48
N ILE A 17 0.24 -9.22 -5.81
CA ILE A 17 0.54 -8.02 -6.61
C ILE A 17 -0.78 -7.34 -7.01
N PHE A 18 -0.90 -6.06 -6.67
CA PHE A 18 -1.98 -5.18 -7.10
C PHE A 18 -1.44 -4.20 -8.16
N GLU A 19 -2.12 -4.15 -9.31
CA GLU A 19 -1.79 -3.24 -10.40
C GLU A 19 -2.94 -2.23 -10.56
N GLY A 20 -2.60 -0.96 -10.77
CA GLY A 20 -3.60 0.07 -11.05
C GLY A 20 -4.22 -0.17 -12.42
N GLU A 21 -5.54 -0.03 -12.53
CA GLU A 21 -6.20 -0.03 -13.84
C GLU A 21 -5.71 1.20 -14.63
N PRO A 22 -5.31 1.04 -15.90
CA PRO A 22 -4.92 2.19 -16.73
C PRO A 22 -6.11 3.13 -16.93
N ASP A 23 -5.84 4.44 -16.95
CA ASP A 23 -6.88 5.43 -17.25
C ASP A 23 -7.42 5.22 -18.67
N ALA A 24 -8.71 5.53 -18.87
CA ALA A 24 -9.44 5.22 -20.09
C ALA A 24 -8.83 5.95 -21.30
N GLY A 25 -7.99 5.23 -22.06
CA GLY A 25 -7.33 5.75 -23.26
C GLY A 25 -5.82 5.58 -23.24
N GLU A 26 -5.23 5.16 -22.12
CA GLU A 26 -3.81 4.82 -22.02
C GLU A 26 -3.63 3.30 -22.19
N PRO A 27 -2.70 2.84 -23.05
CA PRO A 27 -2.42 1.42 -23.14
C PRO A 27 -1.82 0.95 -21.81
N ALA A 28 -2.33 -0.17 -21.29
CA ALA A 28 -1.65 -0.92 -20.23
C ALA A 28 -0.24 -1.25 -20.74
N THR A 29 0.76 -0.61 -20.15
CA THR A 29 2.16 -0.84 -20.49
C THR A 29 2.91 -1.05 -19.19
N ASP A 30 3.83 -2.02 -19.16
CA ASP A 30 4.75 -2.24 -18.05
C ASP A 30 5.75 -1.07 -17.85
N ALA A 31 5.44 0.12 -18.36
CA ALA A 31 6.25 1.32 -18.31
C ALA A 31 6.26 1.93 -16.90
N ALA A 32 7.29 2.75 -16.64
CA ALA A 32 7.63 3.38 -15.36
C ALA A 32 6.57 4.35 -14.77
N GLY A 33 5.33 4.34 -15.26
CA GLY A 33 4.22 5.15 -14.78
C GLY A 33 3.12 4.38 -14.03
N GLU A 34 3.06 3.04 -14.13
CA GLU A 34 2.01 2.26 -13.50
C GLU A 34 2.37 1.90 -12.05
N ALA A 35 1.50 2.28 -11.11
CA ALA A 35 1.71 1.98 -9.70
C ALA A 35 1.45 0.50 -9.43
N LYS A 36 2.45 -0.19 -8.86
CA LYS A 36 2.31 -1.57 -8.39
C LYS A 36 2.48 -1.61 -6.88
N VAL A 37 1.59 -2.33 -6.20
CA VAL A 37 1.65 -2.58 -4.76
C VAL A 37 1.81 -4.07 -4.55
N ILE A 38 2.80 -4.45 -3.73
CA ILE A 38 3.08 -5.85 -3.39
C ILE A 38 2.86 -6.01 -1.89
N MET A 39 2.18 -7.07 -1.49
CA MET A 39 1.83 -7.33 -0.10
C MET A 39 1.89 -8.82 0.21
N ASP A 40 2.54 -9.16 1.33
CA ASP A 40 2.55 -10.50 1.87
C ASP A 40 1.17 -10.87 2.47
N GLU A 41 0.85 -12.17 2.49
CA GLU A 41 -0.43 -12.67 2.96
C GLU A 41 -0.81 -12.22 4.40
N PRO A 42 0.07 -12.28 5.42
CA PRO A 42 -0.24 -11.76 6.75
C PRO A 42 -0.59 -10.27 6.78
N SER A 43 0.14 -9.44 6.02
CA SER A 43 -0.16 -8.01 5.88
C SER A 43 -1.52 -7.78 5.23
N LEU A 44 -1.88 -8.61 4.24
CA LEU A 44 -3.16 -8.54 3.55
C LEU A 44 -4.33 -8.79 4.50
N GLU A 45 -4.23 -9.76 5.41
CA GLU A 45 -5.27 -10.02 6.43
C GLU A 45 -5.49 -8.83 7.39
N LEU A 46 -4.41 -8.10 7.72
CA LEU A 46 -4.45 -6.94 8.62
C LEU A 46 -4.96 -5.67 7.93
N LEU A 47 -4.73 -5.55 6.62
CA LEU A 47 -5.03 -4.37 5.82
C LEU A 47 -6.25 -4.54 4.92
N HIS A 48 -6.90 -5.71 4.91
CA HIS A 48 -8.06 -6.00 4.08
C HIS A 48 -9.18 -4.97 4.29
N GLY A 49 -9.55 -4.28 3.20
CA GLY A 49 -10.56 -3.22 3.19
C GLY A 49 -10.04 -1.83 3.58
N SER A 50 -8.74 -1.69 3.86
CA SER A 50 -8.10 -0.38 4.08
C SER A 50 -7.80 0.32 2.76
N THR A 51 -7.55 1.63 2.83
CA THR A 51 -7.10 2.44 1.70
C THR A 51 -5.66 2.89 1.91
N VAL A 52 -4.83 2.78 0.87
CA VAL A 52 -3.49 3.38 0.84
C VAL A 52 -3.60 4.77 0.22
N ASP A 53 -3.31 5.81 1.00
CA ASP A 53 -3.34 7.20 0.57
C ASP A 53 -1.92 7.77 0.48
N TYR A 54 -1.62 8.53 -0.57
CA TYR A 54 -0.35 9.26 -0.69
C TYR A 54 -0.58 10.74 -0.43
N THR A 55 -0.02 11.25 0.66
CA THR A 55 -0.17 12.65 1.05
C THR A 55 1.15 13.39 1.00
N THR A 56 1.09 14.65 0.57
CA THR A 56 2.21 15.58 0.58
C THR A 56 1.88 16.76 1.49
N GLU A 57 2.65 16.90 2.55
CA GLU A 57 2.55 17.98 3.52
C GLU A 57 3.85 18.82 3.51
N LEU A 58 3.84 19.98 4.18
CA LEU A 58 5.02 20.86 4.28
C LEU A 58 6.27 20.16 4.86
N ILE A 59 6.05 19.17 5.73
CA ILE A 59 7.11 18.42 6.41
C ILE A 59 7.63 17.23 5.58
N GLY A 60 6.98 16.90 4.47
CA GLY A 60 7.36 15.77 3.61
C GLY A 60 6.15 15.06 2.99
N SER A 61 6.45 14.04 2.21
CA SER A 61 5.44 13.17 1.59
C SER A 61 5.54 11.76 2.14
N GLN A 62 4.40 11.09 2.31
CA GLN A 62 4.34 9.72 2.81
C GLN A 62 3.10 8.99 2.30
N PHE A 63 3.21 7.66 2.26
CA PHE A 63 2.06 6.78 2.19
C PHE A 63 1.46 6.61 3.60
N LYS A 64 0.13 6.64 3.69
CA LYS A 64 -0.66 6.42 4.90
C LYS A 64 -1.66 5.30 4.65
N ILE A 65 -1.89 4.47 5.65
CA ILE A 65 -3.03 3.56 5.67
C ILE A 65 -4.18 4.29 6.34
N VAL A 66 -5.30 4.44 5.62
CA VAL A 66 -6.52 5.09 6.10
C VAL A 66 -7.70 4.13 5.99
N ASP A 67 -8.77 4.40 6.74
CA ASP A 67 -10.02 3.62 6.73
C ASP A 67 -9.82 2.12 6.97
N ASN A 68 -8.82 1.72 7.76
CA ASN A 68 -8.62 0.31 8.12
C ASN A 68 -9.75 -0.17 9.05
N PRO A 69 -10.61 -1.11 8.61
CA PRO A 69 -11.75 -1.59 9.41
C PRO A 69 -11.32 -2.36 10.67
N ARG A 70 -10.07 -2.83 10.75
CA ARG A 70 -9.50 -3.55 11.88
C ARG A 70 -8.77 -2.64 12.87
N ALA A 71 -8.52 -1.39 12.51
CA ALA A 71 -7.82 -0.45 13.38
C ALA A 71 -8.74 0.04 14.49
N THR A 72 -8.31 -0.13 15.74
CA THR A 72 -9.06 0.35 16.91
C THR A 72 -8.56 1.67 17.45
N SER A 73 -7.32 2.04 17.11
CA SER A 73 -6.74 3.34 17.43
C SER A 73 -5.67 3.71 16.41
N ASN A 74 -5.50 5.00 16.17
CA ASN A 74 -4.50 5.55 15.27
C ASN A 74 -3.55 6.46 16.08
N CYS A 75 -2.26 6.43 15.75
CA CYS A 75 -1.32 7.42 16.29
C CYS A 75 -1.64 8.80 15.72
N GLY A 76 -1.49 9.85 16.53
CA GLY A 76 -1.85 11.23 16.13
C GLY A 76 -1.09 11.77 14.92
N CYS A 77 0.04 11.18 14.53
CA CYS A 77 0.76 11.52 13.29
C CYS A 77 0.30 10.71 12.06
N GLY A 78 -0.58 9.73 12.23
CA GLY A 78 -1.14 8.91 11.15
C GLY A 78 -0.19 7.85 10.57
N THR A 79 0.92 7.56 11.24
CA THR A 79 1.96 6.62 10.75
C THR A 79 1.85 5.22 11.36
N SER A 80 1.01 5.02 12.38
CA SER A 80 0.80 3.71 13.01
C SER A 80 -0.63 3.57 13.55
N PHE A 81 -1.07 2.33 13.72
CA PHE A 81 -2.37 1.98 14.27
C PHE A 81 -2.24 0.73 15.15
N ASP A 82 -3.17 0.58 16.09
CA ASP A 82 -3.37 -0.65 16.85
C ASP A 82 -4.53 -1.43 16.24
N VAL A 83 -4.40 -2.76 16.23
CA VAL A 83 -5.48 -3.69 15.87
C VAL A 83 -5.94 -4.37 17.15
N SER A 84 -7.25 -4.52 17.31
CA SER A 84 -7.78 -5.38 18.37
C SER A 84 -8.14 -6.71 17.74
N ASP A 85 -7.46 -7.75 18.20
CA ASP A 85 -7.81 -9.15 17.92
C ASP A 85 -9.14 -9.51 18.60
#